data_AF-A0A949XT53-F1
#
_entry.id   AF-A0A949XT53-F1
#
_cell.length_a   1.000
_cell.length_b   1.000
_cell.length_c   1.000
_cell.angle_alpha   90.00
_cell.angle_beta   90.00
_cell.angle_gamma   90.00
#
_symmetry.space_group_name_H-M   'P 1'
#
loop_
_entity.id
_entity.type
_entity.pdbx_description
1 polymer ?
#
loop_
_entity_poly.entity_id
_entity_poly.type
_entity_poly.pdbx_seq_one_letter_code
_entity_poly.pdbx_strand_id
1 'polypeptide(L)'
;MPVTARTSYQFFWEDSTIRRDFRSGVSLHSHTMYSEESLDMVPRYTARVPYLGRAIRQQEAEYSAKNGRTFDFGRAFWTPPLAPRQAYRLEEKQIQRKLHLPALVSLTDHDDIQAGTLLHVLDRFGRAPISTEWTIPFGPTFFHLGVHNLPAAESAHLMESLRAYTANPQEARLAELLQALNAYPDVLVILNHPCWDEKGVGGSNHHRALLLLLERHGHLLHALELNGLRSWHENKRVMSLGEEKEFPLISGGDRHGREPNAILNLSRASGFAEFVHEVRYERNSDVVFMPQYHEPIKLRVLQTMLDVVRDYPENAAGRRVWEDRVFYRDPQSGATSPISQIWTDGGPMVVRHFIKAMRLLEWRGVRSALKLALNDRSTVWRDEQAAV
;
A
#
# COMPACT_ATOMS: atom_id res chain seq x y z
N MET A 1 6.52 34.97 4.60
CA MET A 1 5.20 34.55 4.10
C MET A 1 5.15 33.04 4.21
N PRO A 2 4.16 32.42 4.87
CA PRO A 2 3.99 30.98 4.80
C PRO A 2 3.79 30.58 3.34
N VAL A 3 4.52 29.56 2.88
CA VAL A 3 4.33 29.00 1.53
C VAL A 3 3.02 28.23 1.54
N THR A 4 2.08 28.56 0.66
CA THR A 4 0.82 27.80 0.52
C THR A 4 1.11 26.52 -0.23
N ALA A 5 0.52 25.40 0.20
CA ALA A 5 0.65 24.14 -0.54
C ALA A 5 -0.01 24.22 -1.91
N ARG A 6 0.67 23.67 -2.92
CA ARG A 6 0.16 23.59 -4.28
C ARG A 6 0.28 22.16 -4.79
N THR A 7 -0.87 21.59 -5.14
CA THR A 7 -0.92 20.31 -5.84
C THR A 7 -1.50 20.51 -7.23
N SER A 8 -0.88 19.92 -8.26
CA SER A 8 -1.44 19.82 -9.60
C SER A 8 -1.77 18.36 -9.93
N TYR A 9 -2.77 18.15 -10.78
CA TYR A 9 -3.20 16.83 -11.21
C TYR A 9 -3.17 16.73 -12.73
N GLN A 10 -2.70 15.59 -13.24
CA GLN A 10 -2.78 15.23 -14.64
C GLN A 10 -3.42 13.85 -14.78
N PHE A 11 -4.38 13.72 -15.70
CA PHE A 11 -4.98 12.44 -16.05
C PHE A 11 -4.40 11.94 -17.36
N PHE A 12 -3.58 10.89 -17.29
CA PHE A 12 -2.78 10.43 -18.43
C PHE A 12 -3.62 9.82 -19.56
N TRP A 13 -4.90 9.50 -19.31
CA TRP A 13 -5.84 9.06 -20.34
C TRP A 13 -6.49 10.23 -21.11
N GLU A 14 -6.38 11.45 -20.62
CA GLU A 14 -6.88 12.68 -21.28
C GLU A 14 -5.75 13.37 -22.03
N ASP A 15 -4.63 13.61 -21.34
CA ASP A 15 -3.42 14.20 -21.90
C ASP A 15 -2.20 13.39 -21.46
N SER A 16 -1.52 12.81 -22.46
CA SER A 16 -0.31 12.01 -22.25
C SER A 16 0.99 12.83 -22.41
N THR A 17 0.89 14.13 -22.67
CA THR A 17 2.05 15.02 -22.79
C THR A 17 2.61 15.35 -21.42
N ILE A 18 3.92 15.16 -21.25
CA ILE A 18 4.63 15.51 -20.02
C ILE A 18 5.41 16.81 -20.27
N ARG A 19 5.23 17.80 -19.40
CA ARG A 19 5.94 19.07 -19.50
C ARG A 19 7.46 18.85 -19.42
N ARG A 20 8.21 19.61 -20.21
CA ARG A 20 9.67 19.47 -20.35
C ARG A 20 10.47 19.87 -19.11
N ASP A 21 9.86 20.55 -18.15
CA ASP A 21 10.51 20.98 -16.91
C ASP A 21 10.65 19.85 -15.89
N PHE A 22 9.86 18.78 -16.01
CA PHE A 22 10.01 17.58 -15.19
C PHE A 22 11.26 16.80 -15.58
N ARG A 23 12.00 16.34 -14.56
CA ARG A 23 13.26 15.61 -14.70
C ARG A 23 13.17 14.17 -14.22
N SER A 24 12.16 13.84 -13.42
CA SER A 24 11.93 12.47 -12.96
C SER A 24 10.44 12.19 -12.75
N GLY A 25 10.07 10.92 -12.86
CA GLY A 25 8.83 10.40 -12.28
C GLY A 25 9.14 9.72 -10.96
N VAL A 26 8.26 9.90 -9.97
CA VAL A 26 8.42 9.29 -8.64
C VAL A 26 7.29 8.30 -8.39
N SER A 27 7.66 7.08 -7.98
CA SER A 27 6.73 6.06 -7.51
C SER A 27 6.95 5.84 -6.02
N LEU A 28 5.91 6.09 -5.22
CA LEU A 28 5.91 5.92 -3.78
C LEU A 28 4.91 4.84 -3.38
N HIS A 29 5.17 4.22 -2.24
CA HIS A 29 4.25 3.32 -1.58
C HIS A 29 3.92 2.06 -2.40
N SER A 30 4.79 1.06 -2.25
CA SER A 30 4.60 -0.26 -2.84
C SER A 30 5.24 -1.34 -1.97
N HIS A 31 4.59 -2.50 -1.92
CA HIS A 31 4.88 -3.60 -1.00
C HIS A 31 5.54 -4.79 -1.67
N THR A 32 6.61 -5.28 -1.07
CA THR A 32 7.42 -6.41 -1.52
C THR A 32 7.13 -7.65 -0.70
N MET A 33 7.86 -8.73 -0.96
CA MET A 33 7.80 -9.96 -0.17
C MET A 33 8.13 -9.81 1.33
N TYR A 34 8.60 -8.63 1.77
CA TYR A 34 8.88 -8.33 3.17
C TYR A 34 7.69 -7.69 3.89
N SER A 35 6.65 -7.26 3.18
CA SER A 35 5.42 -6.75 3.79
C SER A 35 4.54 -7.90 4.27
N GLU A 36 4.18 -7.90 5.56
CA GLU A 36 3.26 -8.85 6.16
C GLU A 36 1.82 -8.31 6.11
N GLU A 37 1.04 -8.82 5.16
CA GLU A 37 -0.34 -8.40 4.94
C GLU A 37 -1.31 -9.23 5.77
N SER A 38 -1.90 -8.59 6.79
CA SER A 38 -2.76 -9.26 7.75
C SER A 38 -4.02 -9.86 7.12
N LEU A 39 -4.41 -11.04 7.58
CA LEU A 39 -5.68 -11.68 7.23
C LEU A 39 -6.78 -11.44 8.27
N ASP A 40 -6.57 -10.56 9.28
CA ASP A 40 -7.57 -10.18 10.31
C ASP A 40 -8.91 -9.81 9.69
N MET A 41 -8.88 -9.19 8.51
CA MET A 41 -10.05 -8.61 7.89
C MET A 41 -10.93 -9.66 7.20
N VAL A 42 -10.42 -10.87 6.95
CA VAL A 42 -11.12 -11.92 6.17
C VAL A 42 -12.51 -12.28 6.72
N PRO A 43 -12.70 -12.52 8.04
CA PRO A 43 -14.03 -12.81 8.59
C PRO A 43 -15.05 -11.69 8.33
N ARG A 44 -14.63 -10.42 8.42
CA ARG A 44 -15.48 -9.25 8.19
C ARG A 44 -15.93 -9.15 6.72
N TYR A 45 -15.03 -9.39 5.77
CA TYR A 45 -15.39 -9.31 4.34
C TYR A 45 -16.26 -10.49 3.91
N THR A 46 -15.95 -11.69 4.41
CA THR A 46 -16.65 -12.92 4.00
C THR A 46 -18.04 -13.03 4.62
N ALA A 47 -18.28 -12.41 5.79
CA ALA A 47 -19.61 -12.29 6.39
C ALA A 47 -20.61 -11.54 5.49
N ARG A 48 -20.14 -10.66 4.60
CA ARG A 48 -20.97 -9.89 3.66
C ARG A 48 -21.33 -10.67 2.39
N VAL A 49 -20.73 -11.83 2.16
CA VAL A 49 -20.99 -12.67 0.99
C VAL A 49 -21.81 -13.90 1.43
N PRO A 50 -23.08 -13.99 1.02
CA PRO A 50 -23.91 -15.17 1.31
C PRO A 50 -23.22 -16.47 0.86
N TYR A 51 -23.44 -17.55 1.60
CA TYR A 51 -22.81 -18.88 1.42
C TYR A 51 -21.30 -18.95 1.73
N LEU A 52 -20.48 -17.99 1.29
CA LEU A 52 -19.05 -17.96 1.62
C LEU A 52 -18.83 -17.78 3.13
N GLY A 53 -19.55 -16.85 3.75
CA GLY A 53 -19.49 -16.68 5.22
C GLY A 53 -19.98 -17.90 5.99
N ARG A 54 -20.93 -18.69 5.45
CA ARG A 54 -21.37 -19.95 6.08
C ARG A 54 -20.28 -21.02 5.97
N ALA A 55 -19.67 -21.16 4.79
CA ALA A 55 -18.61 -22.14 4.55
C ALA A 55 -17.39 -21.89 5.44
N ILE A 56 -16.98 -20.63 5.61
CA ILE A 56 -15.85 -20.29 6.49
C ILE A 56 -16.17 -20.60 7.95
N ARG A 57 -17.35 -20.20 8.45
CA ARG A 57 -17.76 -20.54 9.83
C ARG A 57 -17.84 -22.05 10.06
N GLN A 58 -18.27 -22.81 9.06
CA GLN A 58 -18.27 -24.26 9.15
C GLN A 58 -16.84 -24.81 9.25
N GLN A 59 -15.89 -24.29 8.46
CA GLN A 59 -14.49 -24.68 8.55
C GLN A 59 -13.86 -24.28 9.90
N GLU A 60 -14.18 -23.11 10.44
CA GLU A 60 -13.75 -22.71 11.78
C GLU A 60 -14.29 -23.65 12.86
N ALA A 61 -15.55 -24.06 12.76
CA ALA A 61 -16.17 -25.01 13.68
C ALA A 61 -15.53 -26.40 13.59
N GLU A 62 -15.28 -26.89 12.38
CA GLU A 62 -14.56 -28.15 12.13
C GLU A 62 -13.13 -28.10 12.69
N TYR A 63 -12.41 -27.00 12.45
CA TYR A 63 -11.07 -26.79 13.01
C TYR A 63 -11.11 -26.75 14.54
N SER A 64 -12.06 -26.03 15.14
CA SER A 64 -12.20 -25.93 16.59
C SER A 64 -12.54 -27.27 17.22
N ALA A 65 -13.45 -28.04 16.63
CA ALA A 65 -13.79 -29.38 17.09
C ALA A 65 -12.58 -30.34 17.03
N LYS A 66 -11.75 -30.24 15.98
CA LYS A 66 -10.58 -31.10 15.80
C LYS A 66 -9.39 -30.72 16.69
N ASN A 67 -9.18 -29.43 16.94
CA ASN A 67 -7.95 -28.93 17.56
C ASN A 67 -8.17 -28.35 18.97
N GLY A 68 -9.42 -28.28 19.45
CA GLY A 68 -9.76 -27.70 20.75
C GLY A 68 -9.53 -26.19 20.87
N ARG A 69 -9.30 -25.49 19.75
CA ARG A 69 -9.03 -24.05 19.69
C ARG A 69 -9.57 -23.42 18.41
N THR A 70 -9.95 -22.16 18.46
CA THR A 70 -10.37 -21.39 17.28
C THR A 70 -9.18 -21.02 16.39
N PHE A 71 -9.43 -20.82 15.11
CA PHE A 71 -8.42 -20.29 14.19
C PHE A 71 -8.32 -18.77 14.37
N ASP A 72 -7.11 -18.26 14.58
CA ASP A 72 -6.88 -16.84 14.80
C ASP A 72 -6.39 -16.19 13.50
N PHE A 73 -7.30 -15.54 12.77
CA PHE A 73 -6.97 -14.83 11.54
C PHE A 73 -5.97 -13.69 11.75
N GLY A 74 -5.89 -13.12 12.96
CA GLY A 74 -4.90 -12.08 13.29
C GLY A 74 -3.46 -12.60 13.34
N ARG A 75 -3.27 -13.92 13.34
CA ARG A 75 -1.95 -14.57 13.26
C ARG A 75 -1.62 -15.05 11.85
N ALA A 76 -2.58 -14.98 10.93
CA ALA A 76 -2.39 -15.36 9.55
C ALA A 76 -2.10 -14.10 8.72
N PHE A 77 -1.14 -14.20 7.81
CA PHE A 77 -0.78 -13.12 6.90
C PHE A 77 -0.31 -13.67 5.57
N TRP A 78 -0.27 -12.83 4.56
CA TRP A 78 0.36 -13.14 3.27
C TRP A 78 1.44 -12.13 2.96
N THR A 79 2.29 -12.44 1.99
CA THR A 79 3.34 -11.52 1.55
C THR A 79 3.25 -11.34 0.03
N PRO A 80 3.43 -10.10 -0.49
CA PRO A 80 3.47 -9.83 -1.92
C PRO A 80 4.41 -10.75 -2.72
N PRO A 81 4.10 -11.01 -4.01
CA PRO A 81 4.81 -12.01 -4.80
C PRO A 81 6.18 -11.55 -5.30
N LEU A 82 6.49 -10.25 -5.24
CA LEU A 82 7.68 -9.65 -5.83
C LEU A 82 8.79 -9.44 -4.80
N ALA A 83 10.00 -9.90 -5.13
CA ALA A 83 11.21 -9.52 -4.42
C ALA A 83 11.55 -8.02 -4.64
N PRO A 84 12.36 -7.38 -3.78
CA PRO A 84 12.64 -5.94 -3.85
C PRO A 84 13.10 -5.46 -5.23
N ARG A 85 14.05 -6.19 -5.84
CA ARG A 85 14.54 -5.88 -7.21
C ARG A 85 13.43 -5.96 -8.25
N GLN A 86 12.53 -6.95 -8.16
CA GLN A 86 11.45 -7.11 -9.12
C GLN A 86 10.41 -5.99 -8.95
N ALA A 87 10.06 -5.64 -7.71
CA ALA A 87 9.15 -4.55 -7.39
C ALA A 87 9.71 -3.19 -7.86
N TYR A 88 10.97 -2.88 -7.53
CA TYR A 88 11.61 -1.65 -8.00
C TYR A 88 11.61 -1.55 -9.52
N ARG A 89 12.01 -2.64 -10.20
CA ARG A 89 12.06 -2.67 -11.68
C ARG A 89 10.69 -2.61 -12.33
N LEU A 90 9.63 -3.01 -11.66
CA LEU A 90 8.26 -2.89 -12.14
C LEU A 90 7.88 -1.40 -12.24
N GLU A 91 8.07 -0.66 -11.16
CA GLU A 91 7.78 0.78 -11.08
C GLU A 91 8.69 1.59 -12.02
N GLU A 92 10.00 1.32 -11.99
CA GLU A 92 10.99 1.98 -12.85
C GLU A 92 10.62 1.83 -14.33
N LYS A 93 10.23 0.62 -14.77
CA LYS A 93 9.86 0.38 -16.16
C LYS A 93 8.59 1.11 -16.56
N GLN A 94 7.62 1.26 -15.67
CA GLN A 94 6.41 2.04 -15.96
C GLN A 94 6.80 3.48 -16.27
N ILE A 95 7.52 4.14 -15.35
CA ILE A 95 7.93 5.55 -15.49
C ILE A 95 8.75 5.74 -16.77
N GLN A 96 9.79 4.93 -16.97
CA GLN A 96 10.68 5.05 -18.15
C GLN A 96 9.95 4.83 -19.47
N ARG A 97 9.00 3.88 -19.53
CA ARG A 97 8.32 3.52 -20.79
C ARG A 97 7.11 4.39 -21.10
N LYS A 98 6.45 4.93 -20.08
CA LYS A 98 5.19 5.68 -20.24
C LYS A 98 5.41 7.18 -20.14
N LEU A 99 6.28 7.63 -19.25
CA LEU A 99 6.55 9.05 -19.01
C LEU A 99 7.84 9.51 -19.69
N HIS A 100 8.69 8.58 -20.15
CA HIS A 100 10.00 8.87 -20.74
C HIS A 100 10.94 9.67 -19.81
N LEU A 101 10.78 9.46 -18.50
CA LEU A 101 11.59 10.09 -17.46
C LEU A 101 12.44 9.05 -16.71
N PRO A 102 13.57 9.47 -16.12
CA PRO A 102 14.21 8.77 -15.01
C PRO A 102 13.21 8.47 -13.89
N ALA A 103 13.41 7.35 -13.18
CA ALA A 103 12.51 6.92 -12.11
C ALA A 103 13.17 7.05 -10.74
N LEU A 104 12.46 7.67 -9.81
CA LEU A 104 12.74 7.58 -8.38
C LEU A 104 11.68 6.64 -7.78
N VAL A 105 12.10 5.55 -7.14
CA VAL A 105 11.17 4.54 -6.62
C VAL A 105 11.44 4.30 -5.15
N SER A 106 10.41 4.42 -4.32
CA SER A 106 10.46 4.14 -2.89
C SER A 106 9.48 3.03 -2.52
N LEU A 107 10.03 1.90 -2.05
CA LEU A 107 9.28 0.74 -1.57
C LEU A 107 9.11 0.84 -0.05
N THR A 108 7.95 0.50 0.48
CA THR A 108 7.56 0.76 1.88
C THR A 108 6.81 -0.43 2.44
N ASP A 109 7.53 -1.51 2.76
CA ASP A 109 6.91 -2.67 3.42
C ASP A 109 6.39 -2.29 4.82
N HIS A 110 5.31 -2.94 5.27
CA HIS A 110 4.72 -2.71 6.59
C HIS A 110 5.74 -2.94 7.70
N ASP A 111 6.02 -1.87 8.44
CA ASP A 111 6.92 -1.84 9.59
C ASP A 111 8.29 -2.51 9.29
N ASP A 112 8.77 -2.53 8.06
CA ASP A 112 10.03 -3.18 7.66
C ASP A 112 10.79 -2.37 6.59
N ILE A 113 12.13 -2.39 6.67
CA ILE A 113 13.04 -1.64 5.77
C ILE A 113 13.99 -2.55 4.96
N GLN A 114 13.82 -3.88 5.03
CA GLN A 114 14.72 -4.84 4.40
C GLN A 114 14.75 -4.67 2.89
N ALA A 115 13.62 -4.36 2.24
CA ALA A 115 13.60 -4.15 0.80
C ALA A 115 14.54 -3.02 0.36
N GLY A 116 14.44 -1.84 0.98
CA GLY A 116 15.32 -0.71 0.70
C GLY A 116 16.78 -1.01 1.06
N THR A 117 17.00 -1.62 2.22
CA THR A 117 18.36 -1.97 2.70
C THR A 117 19.07 -2.95 1.76
N LEU A 118 18.37 -3.98 1.27
CA LEU A 118 18.93 -4.95 0.33
C LEU A 118 19.17 -4.37 -1.06
N LEU A 119 18.31 -3.45 -1.51
CA LEU A 119 18.53 -2.73 -2.75
C LEU A 119 19.79 -1.87 -2.67
N HIS A 120 20.03 -1.19 -1.54
CA HIS A 120 21.21 -0.37 -1.32
C HIS A 120 22.55 -1.11 -1.47
N VAL A 121 22.60 -2.42 -1.19
CA VAL A 121 23.81 -3.24 -1.36
C VAL A 121 24.18 -3.44 -2.84
N LEU A 122 23.22 -3.32 -3.74
CA LEU A 122 23.43 -3.48 -5.18
C LEU A 122 23.79 -2.13 -5.80
N ASP A 123 24.97 -2.03 -6.42
CA ASP A 123 25.51 -0.79 -7.03
C ASP A 123 24.46 0.00 -7.85
N ARG A 124 23.72 -0.71 -8.72
CA ARG A 124 22.64 -0.13 -9.55
C ARG A 124 21.55 0.59 -8.73
N PHE A 125 21.24 0.10 -7.54
CA PHE A 125 20.15 0.58 -6.69
C PHE A 125 20.65 1.26 -5.41
N GLY A 126 21.95 1.60 -5.35
CA GLY A 126 22.57 2.25 -4.18
C GLY A 126 22.02 3.65 -3.84
N ARG A 127 21.10 4.18 -4.66
CA ARG A 127 20.36 5.43 -4.43
C ARG A 127 18.86 5.22 -4.17
N ALA A 128 18.41 3.97 -4.06
CA ALA A 128 17.01 3.66 -3.78
C ALA A 128 16.70 3.92 -2.30
N PRO A 129 15.79 4.85 -1.96
CA PRO A 129 15.56 5.23 -0.57
C PRO A 129 15.22 4.03 0.33
N ILE A 130 15.79 4.02 1.54
CA ILE A 130 15.39 3.10 2.61
C ILE A 130 14.13 3.67 3.25
N SER A 131 13.02 2.94 3.14
CA SER A 131 11.70 3.45 3.51
C SER A 131 10.83 2.33 4.09
N THR A 132 9.77 2.71 4.78
CA THR A 132 8.79 1.79 5.40
C THR A 132 7.40 2.41 5.40
N GLU A 133 6.37 1.57 5.43
CA GLU A 133 5.02 1.99 5.84
C GLU A 133 4.86 1.68 7.32
N TRP A 134 4.97 2.71 8.16
CA TRP A 134 4.89 2.55 9.61
C TRP A 134 3.44 2.55 10.07
N THR A 135 3.01 1.43 10.68
CA THR A 135 1.69 1.29 11.27
C THR A 135 1.63 2.03 12.61
N ILE A 136 0.74 3.01 12.74
CA ILE A 136 0.55 3.79 13.97
C ILE A 136 -0.81 3.51 14.62
N PRO A 137 -0.88 2.68 15.68
CA PRO A 137 -2.08 2.58 16.50
C PRO A 137 -2.46 3.96 17.07
N PHE A 138 -3.72 4.37 16.90
CA PHE A 138 -4.20 5.68 17.33
C PHE A 138 -5.69 5.65 17.69
N GLY A 139 -5.98 5.78 18.99
CA GLY A 139 -7.35 5.71 19.51
C GLY A 139 -8.00 4.35 19.19
N PRO A 140 -9.21 4.31 18.61
CA PRO A 140 -9.89 3.05 18.31
C PRO A 140 -9.39 2.37 17.02
N THR A 141 -8.55 3.03 16.24
CA THR A 141 -8.11 2.60 14.90
C THR A 141 -6.59 2.68 14.79
N PHE A 142 -6.06 2.56 13.58
CA PHE A 142 -4.67 2.85 13.27
C PHE A 142 -4.61 3.64 11.96
N PHE A 143 -3.48 4.28 11.73
CA PHE A 143 -3.13 4.90 10.46
C PHE A 143 -1.78 4.36 9.99
N HIS A 144 -1.40 4.72 8.78
CA HIS A 144 -0.12 4.33 8.22
C HIS A 144 0.65 5.57 7.79
N LEU A 145 1.93 5.61 8.12
CA LEU A 145 2.83 6.67 7.70
C LEU A 145 3.87 6.13 6.72
N GLY A 146 3.88 6.66 5.51
CA GLY A 146 5.00 6.47 4.59
C GLY A 146 6.20 7.26 5.11
N VAL A 147 7.20 6.56 5.63
CA VAL A 147 8.47 7.16 6.07
C VAL A 147 9.52 6.84 5.03
N HIS A 148 9.94 7.86 4.29
CA HIS A 148 10.81 7.69 3.13
C HIS A 148 12.20 8.26 3.34
N ASN A 149 13.19 7.57 2.75
CA ASN A 149 14.58 8.03 2.64
C ASN A 149 15.27 8.19 4.00
N LEU A 150 15.09 7.20 4.87
CA LEU A 150 15.82 7.10 6.13
C LEU A 150 17.33 7.06 5.88
N PRO A 151 18.13 7.73 6.75
CA PRO A 151 19.58 7.70 6.65
C PRO A 151 20.11 6.27 6.87
N ALA A 152 20.91 5.75 5.94
CA ALA A 152 21.34 4.35 5.97
C ALA A 152 22.11 3.94 7.24
N ALA A 153 22.84 4.88 7.87
CA ALA A 153 23.59 4.61 9.09
C ALA A 153 22.68 4.41 10.33
N GLU A 154 21.48 5.01 10.33
CA GLU A 154 20.57 4.98 11.48
C GLU A 154 19.25 4.26 11.20
N SER A 155 18.99 3.85 9.96
CA SER A 155 17.71 3.28 9.53
C SER A 155 17.29 2.08 10.38
N ALA A 156 18.24 1.21 10.77
CA ALA A 156 17.95 0.06 11.63
C ALA A 156 17.45 0.46 13.02
N HIS A 157 18.13 1.43 13.65
CA HIS A 157 17.76 1.93 14.98
C HIS A 157 16.43 2.70 14.95
N LEU A 158 16.22 3.52 13.92
CA LEU A 158 14.95 4.22 13.70
C LEU A 158 13.81 3.21 13.53
N MET A 159 13.97 2.20 12.65
CA MET A 159 12.94 1.19 12.44
C MET A 159 12.64 0.39 13.72
N GLU A 160 13.65 0.03 14.51
CA GLU A 160 13.43 -0.62 15.81
C GLU A 160 12.57 0.24 16.74
N SER A 161 12.83 1.55 16.79
CA SER A 161 12.05 2.50 17.59
C SER A 161 10.61 2.65 17.10
N LEU A 162 10.40 2.69 15.78
CA LEU A 162 9.07 2.74 15.17
C LEU A 162 8.28 1.44 15.46
N ARG A 163 8.90 0.26 15.31
CA ARG A 163 8.30 -1.05 15.66
C ARG A 163 7.93 -1.14 17.13
N ALA A 164 8.81 -0.65 18.01
CA ALA A 164 8.56 -0.65 19.44
C ALA A 164 7.33 0.18 19.81
N TYR A 165 7.09 1.30 19.11
CA TYR A 165 5.85 2.05 19.24
C TYR A 165 4.64 1.25 18.71
N THR A 166 4.73 0.65 17.52
CA THR A 166 3.63 -0.15 16.96
C THR A 166 3.20 -1.27 17.90
N ALA A 167 4.17 -1.95 18.53
CA ALA A 167 3.92 -3.04 19.47
C ALA A 167 3.37 -2.55 20.83
N ASN A 168 3.78 -1.38 21.29
CA ASN A 168 3.37 -0.82 22.58
C ASN A 168 3.13 0.70 22.45
N PRO A 169 1.99 1.11 21.88
CA PRO A 169 1.73 2.51 21.55
C PRO A 169 1.56 3.33 22.82
N GLN A 170 2.32 4.42 22.92
CA GLN A 170 2.23 5.40 23.99
C GLN A 170 2.07 6.77 23.37
N GLU A 171 1.01 7.49 23.72
CA GLU A 171 0.63 8.76 23.09
C GLU A 171 1.78 9.78 23.06
N ALA A 172 2.51 9.92 24.17
CA ALA A 172 3.66 10.84 24.26
C ALA A 172 4.80 10.48 23.28
N ARG A 173 5.02 9.19 23.02
CA ARG A 173 6.12 8.72 22.17
C ARG A 173 5.90 8.97 20.69
N LEU A 174 4.64 9.10 20.23
CA LEU A 174 4.36 9.37 18.82
C LEU A 174 4.96 10.71 18.38
N ALA A 175 4.76 11.76 19.18
CA ALA A 175 5.30 13.08 18.90
C ALA A 175 6.84 13.08 18.87
N GLU A 176 7.48 12.40 19.82
CA GLU A 176 8.94 12.27 19.90
C GLU A 176 9.52 11.60 18.65
N LEU A 177 8.92 10.48 18.22
CA LEU A 177 9.37 9.75 17.03
C LEU A 177 9.18 10.58 15.75
N LEU A 178 8.05 11.26 15.62
CA LEU A 178 7.80 12.16 14.48
C LEU A 178 8.78 13.34 14.46
N GLN A 179 9.12 13.91 15.62
CA GLN A 179 10.15 14.95 15.72
C GLN A 179 11.54 14.42 15.36
N ALA A 180 11.89 13.22 15.81
CA ALA A 180 13.15 12.58 15.46
C ALA A 180 13.27 12.32 13.95
N LEU A 181 12.19 11.87 13.30
CA LEU A 181 12.15 11.74 11.84
C LEU A 181 12.31 13.10 11.15
N ASN A 182 11.66 14.14 11.67
CA ASN A 182 11.74 15.50 11.13
C ASN A 182 13.13 16.15 11.28
N ALA A 183 13.97 15.68 12.21
CA ALA A 183 15.33 16.16 12.37
C ALA A 183 16.22 15.84 11.15
N TYR A 184 15.82 14.86 10.34
CA TYR A 184 16.45 14.55 9.07
C TYR A 184 15.82 15.40 7.95
N PRO A 185 16.58 16.30 7.29
CA PRO A 185 16.03 17.20 6.27
C PRO A 185 15.50 16.43 5.04
N ASP A 186 16.18 15.32 4.69
CA ASP A 186 15.89 14.52 3.50
C ASP A 186 14.91 13.36 3.75
N VAL A 187 14.32 13.28 4.95
CA VAL A 187 13.26 12.31 5.27
C VAL A 187 11.90 12.91 4.97
N LEU A 188 11.08 12.14 4.25
CA LEU A 188 9.70 12.50 3.96
C LEU A 188 8.75 11.63 4.78
N VAL A 189 7.69 12.23 5.32
CA VAL A 189 6.71 11.59 6.22
C VAL A 189 5.33 11.92 5.69
N ILE A 190 4.64 10.91 5.18
CA ILE A 190 3.37 11.03 4.47
C ILE A 190 2.31 10.30 5.27
N LEU A 191 1.11 10.87 5.42
CA LEU A 191 -0.03 10.11 5.90
C LEU A 191 -0.61 9.30 4.75
N ASN A 192 -0.37 7.99 4.75
CA ASN A 192 -0.84 7.09 3.71
C ASN A 192 -2.36 6.89 3.83
N HIS A 193 -3.02 6.81 2.67
CA HIS A 193 -4.45 6.54 2.47
C HIS A 193 -5.35 6.98 3.65
N PRO A 194 -5.33 8.27 4.03
CA PRO A 194 -5.78 8.74 5.35
C PRO A 194 -7.25 8.47 5.68
N CYS A 195 -8.08 8.24 4.66
CA CYS A 195 -9.51 8.01 4.80
C CYS A 195 -9.90 6.53 4.81
N TRP A 196 -8.94 5.59 4.73
CA TRP A 196 -9.21 4.16 4.69
C TRP A 196 -9.42 3.59 6.10
N ASP A 197 -10.68 3.30 6.42
CA ASP A 197 -11.04 2.57 7.65
C ASP A 197 -10.72 1.06 7.53
N GLU A 198 -9.42 0.74 7.54
CA GLU A 198 -8.94 -0.63 7.47
C GLU A 198 -9.45 -1.43 8.67
N LYS A 199 -9.31 -0.92 9.90
CA LYS A 199 -9.73 -1.61 11.12
C LYS A 199 -11.23 -1.89 11.17
N GLY A 200 -12.05 -1.08 10.50
CA GLY A 200 -13.51 -1.25 10.48
C GLY A 200 -14.24 -0.68 11.67
N VAL A 201 -13.73 0.41 12.24
CA VAL A 201 -14.36 1.09 13.37
C VAL A 201 -15.60 1.90 12.97
N GLY A 202 -15.86 1.98 11.65
CA GLY A 202 -16.91 2.78 11.05
C GLY A 202 -16.34 4.10 10.53
N GLY A 203 -16.76 4.51 9.32
CA GLY A 203 -16.22 5.70 8.65
C GLY A 203 -16.25 6.98 9.49
N SER A 204 -17.32 7.22 10.25
CA SER A 204 -17.40 8.40 11.13
C SER A 204 -16.42 8.35 12.30
N ASN A 205 -16.19 7.17 12.89
CA ASN A 205 -15.23 7.01 13.99
C ASN A 205 -13.79 7.14 13.49
N HIS A 206 -13.48 6.51 12.35
CA HIS A 206 -12.17 6.63 11.72
C HIS A 206 -11.88 8.08 11.31
N HIS A 207 -12.84 8.76 10.69
CA HIS A 207 -12.69 10.17 10.32
C HIS A 207 -12.48 11.08 11.54
N ARG A 208 -13.19 10.85 12.65
CA ARG A 208 -12.93 11.59 13.90
C ARG A 208 -11.53 11.35 14.43
N ALA A 209 -11.05 10.10 14.40
CA ALA A 209 -9.67 9.78 14.79
C ALA A 209 -8.64 10.45 13.87
N LEU A 210 -8.91 10.52 12.56
CA LEU A 210 -8.06 11.20 11.58
C LEU A 210 -7.93 12.69 11.89
N LEU A 211 -9.04 13.38 12.16
CA LEU A 211 -9.01 14.80 12.52
C LEU A 211 -8.23 15.04 13.81
N LEU A 212 -8.38 14.18 14.82
CA LEU A 212 -7.61 14.26 16.06
C LEU A 212 -6.11 14.02 15.84
N LEU A 213 -5.75 13.08 14.97
CA LEU A 213 -4.35 12.84 14.59
C LEU A 213 -3.75 14.10 13.93
N LEU A 214 -4.44 14.68 12.96
CA LEU A 214 -3.99 15.88 12.25
C LEU A 214 -3.94 17.11 13.16
N GLU A 215 -4.90 17.27 14.06
CA GLU A 215 -4.89 18.34 15.05
C GLU A 215 -3.65 18.26 15.96
N ARG A 216 -3.30 17.06 16.44
CA ARG A 216 -2.20 16.87 17.39
C ARG A 216 -0.83 16.80 16.74
N HIS A 217 -0.72 16.16 15.58
CA HIS A 217 0.56 15.79 14.97
C HIS A 217 0.71 16.24 13.51
N GLY A 218 -0.31 16.87 12.92
CA GLY A 218 -0.28 17.25 11.50
C GLY A 218 0.89 18.16 11.12
N HIS A 219 1.33 19.04 12.02
CA HIS A 219 2.49 19.90 11.81
C HIS A 219 3.83 19.15 11.66
N LEU A 220 3.87 17.85 11.99
CA LEU A 220 5.03 16.96 11.82
C LEU A 220 4.92 16.07 10.58
N LEU A 221 3.81 16.18 9.83
CA LEU A 221 3.56 15.46 8.59
C LEU A 221 3.83 16.37 7.40
N HIS A 222 4.22 15.80 6.26
CA HIS A 222 4.65 16.58 5.10
C HIS A 222 3.63 16.59 3.96
N ALA A 223 2.84 15.54 3.81
CA ALA A 223 1.84 15.42 2.76
C ALA A 223 0.75 14.39 3.11
N LEU A 224 -0.36 14.44 2.39
CA LEU A 224 -1.42 13.41 2.42
C LEU A 224 -1.40 12.60 1.12
N GLU A 225 -1.53 11.29 1.23
CA GLU A 225 -1.49 10.41 0.07
C GLU A 225 -2.80 10.36 -0.71
N LEU A 226 -2.70 10.54 -2.04
CA LEU A 226 -3.66 10.04 -3.00
C LEU A 226 -3.28 8.63 -3.41
N ASN A 227 -4.18 7.69 -3.17
CA ASN A 227 -3.84 6.28 -3.21
C ASN A 227 -4.38 5.57 -4.45
N GLY A 228 -3.49 4.86 -5.14
CA GLY A 228 -3.77 4.17 -6.39
C GLY A 228 -4.67 2.95 -6.27
N LEU A 229 -4.88 2.38 -5.08
CA LEU A 229 -5.84 1.31 -4.80
C LEU A 229 -7.10 1.77 -4.06
N ARG A 230 -7.29 3.08 -3.87
CA ARG A 230 -8.53 3.65 -3.33
C ARG A 230 -9.43 4.24 -4.42
N SER A 231 -10.72 4.32 -4.10
CA SER A 231 -11.72 4.83 -5.03
C SER A 231 -11.54 6.33 -5.29
N TRP A 232 -12.01 6.83 -6.44
CA TRP A 232 -12.00 8.26 -6.72
C TRP A 232 -12.75 9.07 -5.67
N HIS A 233 -13.89 8.57 -5.19
CA HIS A 233 -14.64 9.24 -4.14
C HIS A 233 -13.84 9.36 -2.82
N GLU A 234 -13.02 8.36 -2.51
CA GLU A 234 -12.11 8.43 -1.36
C GLU A 234 -10.97 9.43 -1.58
N ASN A 235 -10.31 9.39 -2.74
CA ASN A 235 -9.28 10.37 -3.09
C ASN A 235 -9.82 11.80 -3.13
N LYS A 236 -11.07 12.04 -3.58
CA LYS A 236 -11.74 13.35 -3.48
C LYS A 236 -11.88 13.83 -2.03
N ARG A 237 -12.17 12.93 -1.06
CA ARG A 237 -12.20 13.30 0.35
C ARG A 237 -10.80 13.69 0.87
N VAL A 238 -9.77 12.99 0.42
CA VAL A 238 -8.38 13.37 0.73
C VAL A 238 -8.03 14.73 0.12
N MET A 239 -8.48 15.00 -1.12
CA MET A 239 -8.30 16.31 -1.76
C MET A 239 -8.93 17.44 -0.96
N SER A 240 -10.21 17.30 -0.58
CA SER A 240 -10.87 18.30 0.27
C SER A 240 -10.19 18.47 1.62
N LEU A 241 -9.71 17.39 2.23
CA LEU A 241 -8.96 17.45 3.49
C LEU A 241 -7.62 18.17 3.33
N GLY A 242 -6.90 17.93 2.23
CA GLY A 242 -5.66 18.61 1.90
C GLY A 242 -5.84 20.11 1.70
N GLU A 243 -6.93 20.51 1.03
CA GLU A 243 -7.30 21.93 0.91
C GLU A 243 -7.64 22.55 2.27
N GLU A 244 -8.48 21.90 3.08
CA GLU A 244 -8.91 22.41 4.39
C GLU A 244 -7.73 22.55 5.38
N LYS A 245 -6.79 21.60 5.34
CA LYS A 245 -5.64 21.53 6.25
C LYS A 245 -4.34 22.05 5.62
N GLU A 246 -4.44 22.62 4.43
CA GLU A 246 -3.34 23.16 3.62
C GLU A 246 -2.19 22.17 3.34
N PHE A 247 -2.43 20.85 3.29
CA PHE A 247 -1.38 19.88 2.95
C PHE A 247 -1.15 19.77 1.44
N PRO A 248 0.12 19.62 0.99
CA PRO A 248 0.39 19.04 -0.31
C PRO A 248 -0.20 17.62 -0.39
N LEU A 249 -0.74 17.26 -1.55
CA LEU A 249 -1.13 15.88 -1.81
C LEU A 249 -0.07 15.21 -2.66
N ILE A 250 0.24 13.96 -2.35
CA ILE A 250 1.32 13.22 -2.98
C ILE A 250 0.81 11.89 -3.51
N SER A 251 1.44 11.37 -4.56
CA SER A 251 1.08 10.07 -5.10
C SER A 251 1.45 8.96 -4.14
N GLY A 252 0.66 7.89 -4.18
CA GLY A 252 1.06 6.61 -3.62
C GLY A 252 0.24 5.48 -4.21
N GLY A 253 0.81 4.29 -4.16
CA GLY A 253 0.33 3.16 -4.93
C GLY A 253 -0.33 2.05 -4.15
N ASP A 254 0.07 1.85 -2.89
CA ASP A 254 -0.34 0.74 -2.04
C ASP A 254 -0.30 -0.60 -2.80
N ARG A 255 0.69 -0.73 -3.69
CA ARG A 255 0.72 -1.86 -4.62
C ARG A 255 1.21 -3.10 -3.89
N HIS A 256 0.40 -4.13 -3.94
CA HIS A 256 0.77 -5.47 -3.49
C HIS A 256 0.88 -6.51 -4.60
N GLY A 257 0.17 -6.30 -5.72
CA GLY A 257 0.15 -7.21 -6.88
C GLY A 257 1.28 -6.91 -7.88
N ARG A 258 1.07 -7.28 -9.15
CA ARG A 258 2.03 -7.08 -10.25
C ARG A 258 1.66 -5.97 -11.23
N GLU A 259 0.52 -5.32 -11.02
CA GLU A 259 0.21 -4.05 -11.67
C GLU A 259 1.04 -2.94 -11.03
N PRO A 260 1.76 -2.09 -11.79
CA PRO A 260 2.52 -0.98 -11.21
C PRO A 260 1.62 0.11 -10.65
N ASN A 261 2.17 1.01 -9.84
CA ASN A 261 1.41 2.09 -9.19
C ASN A 261 0.55 2.90 -10.16
N ALA A 262 -0.70 3.15 -9.78
CA ALA A 262 -1.68 3.82 -10.62
C ALA A 262 -1.67 5.35 -10.50
N ILE A 263 -0.96 5.87 -9.50
CA ILE A 263 -0.74 7.30 -9.29
C ILE A 263 0.76 7.45 -9.08
N LEU A 264 1.36 8.43 -9.74
CA LEU A 264 2.79 8.76 -9.66
C LEU A 264 2.94 10.26 -9.44
N ASN A 265 4.12 10.70 -9.02
CA ASN A 265 4.48 12.10 -9.03
C ASN A 265 5.35 12.42 -10.26
N LEU A 266 5.23 13.64 -10.75
CA LEU A 266 6.18 14.26 -11.67
C LEU A 266 6.99 15.27 -10.86
N SER A 267 8.31 15.27 -11.03
CA SER A 267 9.21 16.09 -10.21
C SER A 267 10.28 16.76 -11.05
N ARG A 268 10.73 17.94 -10.62
CA ARG A 268 11.88 18.64 -11.23
C ARG A 268 13.19 18.17 -10.59
N ALA A 269 13.11 17.38 -9.53
CA ALA A 269 14.21 16.74 -8.85
C ALA A 269 14.91 15.69 -9.73
N SER A 270 16.21 15.60 -9.54
CA SER A 270 17.08 14.56 -10.10
C SER A 270 17.38 13.43 -9.11
N GLY A 271 17.09 13.65 -7.81
CA GLY A 271 17.30 12.68 -6.74
C GLY A 271 16.21 12.79 -5.66
N PHE A 272 16.18 11.79 -4.76
CA PHE A 272 15.11 11.70 -3.78
C PHE A 272 15.14 12.83 -2.74
N ALA A 273 16.32 13.27 -2.31
CA ALA A 273 16.46 14.41 -1.38
C ALA A 273 15.92 15.72 -1.98
N GLU A 274 16.19 15.99 -3.27
CA GLU A 274 15.62 17.13 -3.99
C GLU A 274 14.08 17.02 -4.08
N PHE A 275 13.55 15.81 -4.29
CA PHE A 275 12.10 15.59 -4.29
C PHE A 275 11.49 15.80 -2.90
N VAL A 276 12.15 15.37 -1.82
CA VAL A 276 11.73 15.69 -0.45
C VAL A 276 11.69 17.21 -0.27
N HIS A 277 12.67 17.94 -0.79
CA HIS A 277 12.70 19.39 -0.68
C HIS A 277 11.52 20.06 -1.39
N GLU A 278 11.19 19.65 -2.61
CA GLU A 278 10.02 20.12 -3.37
C GLU A 278 8.71 19.96 -2.56
N VAL A 279 8.52 18.79 -1.94
CA VAL A 279 7.29 18.49 -1.19
C VAL A 279 7.28 19.19 0.17
N ARG A 280 8.37 19.12 0.93
CA ARG A 280 8.41 19.55 2.32
C ARG A 280 8.50 21.07 2.47
N TYR A 281 9.39 21.70 1.72
CA TYR A 281 9.75 23.10 1.92
C TYR A 281 9.12 24.01 0.87
N GLU A 282 9.11 23.57 -0.40
CA GLU A 282 8.42 24.32 -1.46
C GLU A 282 6.92 24.05 -1.49
N ARG A 283 6.47 22.99 -0.78
CA ARG A 283 5.07 22.57 -0.68
C ARG A 283 4.40 22.38 -2.04
N ASN A 284 5.19 21.92 -3.01
CA ASN A 284 4.76 21.67 -4.38
C ASN A 284 4.68 20.16 -4.63
N SER A 285 3.62 19.73 -5.31
CA SER A 285 3.46 18.36 -5.75
C SER A 285 2.72 18.32 -7.08
N ASP A 286 3.32 17.72 -8.11
CA ASP A 286 2.65 17.45 -9.38
C ASP A 286 2.33 15.95 -9.42
N VAL A 287 1.05 15.58 -9.51
CA VAL A 287 0.55 14.19 -9.44
C VAL A 287 -0.02 13.78 -10.79
N VAL A 288 0.34 12.59 -11.28
CA VAL A 288 -0.21 12.00 -12.51
C VAL A 288 -0.95 10.70 -12.22
N PHE A 289 -2.20 10.64 -12.65
CA PHE A 289 -3.03 9.44 -12.63
C PHE A 289 -2.81 8.65 -13.91
N MET A 290 -2.35 7.41 -13.77
CA MET A 290 -2.04 6.51 -14.88
C MET A 290 -3.30 5.82 -15.41
N PRO A 291 -3.33 5.35 -16.67
CA PRO A 291 -4.54 4.78 -17.28
C PRO A 291 -5.18 3.62 -16.51
N GLN A 292 -4.41 2.84 -15.75
CA GLN A 292 -4.97 1.80 -14.90
C GLN A 292 -5.85 2.35 -13.78
N TYR A 293 -5.62 3.57 -13.28
CA TYR A 293 -6.48 4.18 -12.27
C TYR A 293 -7.92 4.38 -12.77
N HIS A 294 -8.06 4.63 -14.07
CA HIS A 294 -9.35 4.78 -14.71
C HIS A 294 -10.10 3.43 -14.82
N GLU A 295 -9.45 2.27 -14.69
CA GLU A 295 -10.12 0.96 -14.71
C GLU A 295 -10.94 0.70 -13.43
N PRO A 296 -12.03 -0.10 -13.49
CA PRO A 296 -12.85 -0.37 -12.31
C PRO A 296 -12.04 -0.93 -11.15
N ILE A 297 -12.13 -0.29 -9.98
CA ILE A 297 -11.36 -0.66 -8.78
C ILE A 297 -11.56 -2.12 -8.38
N LYS A 298 -12.78 -2.64 -8.49
CA LYS A 298 -13.10 -4.05 -8.19
C LYS A 298 -12.32 -5.01 -9.07
N LEU A 299 -12.13 -4.67 -10.36
CA LEU A 299 -11.35 -5.48 -11.28
C LEU A 299 -9.87 -5.48 -10.90
N ARG A 300 -9.35 -4.33 -10.45
CA ARG A 300 -7.95 -4.18 -10.03
C ARG A 300 -7.67 -4.92 -8.71
N VAL A 301 -8.57 -4.81 -7.74
CA VAL A 301 -8.52 -5.60 -6.49
C VAL A 301 -8.57 -7.10 -6.80
N LEU A 302 -9.42 -7.52 -7.73
CA LEU A 302 -9.50 -8.91 -8.17
C LEU A 302 -8.19 -9.37 -8.84
N GLN A 303 -7.56 -8.50 -9.63
CA GLN A 303 -6.24 -8.75 -10.22
C GLN A 303 -5.15 -8.90 -9.16
N THR A 304 -5.16 -8.09 -8.10
CA THR A 304 -4.27 -8.25 -6.95
C THR A 304 -4.50 -9.60 -6.27
N MET A 305 -5.75 -9.97 -6.00
CA MET A 305 -6.07 -11.29 -5.41
C MET A 305 -5.58 -12.44 -6.30
N LEU A 306 -5.68 -12.32 -7.63
CA LEU A 306 -5.10 -13.29 -8.57
C LEU A 306 -3.58 -13.39 -8.41
N ASP A 307 -2.91 -12.25 -8.33
CA ASP A 307 -1.46 -12.21 -8.20
C ASP A 307 -0.98 -12.82 -6.88
N VAL A 308 -1.78 -12.80 -5.81
CA VAL A 308 -1.50 -13.49 -4.54
C VAL A 308 -1.55 -15.02 -4.69
N VAL A 309 -2.59 -15.53 -5.35
CA VAL A 309 -2.87 -16.98 -5.46
C VAL A 309 -2.23 -17.67 -6.67
N ARG A 310 -1.58 -16.89 -7.54
CA ARG A 310 -0.84 -17.38 -8.71
C ARG A 310 0.47 -18.04 -8.30
N ASP A 311 0.87 -19.06 -9.05
CA ASP A 311 2.19 -19.68 -8.94
C ASP A 311 3.23 -18.91 -9.79
N TYR A 312 4.43 -18.71 -9.27
CA TYR A 312 5.54 -17.98 -9.88
C TYR A 312 6.78 -18.86 -9.94
N PRO A 313 6.94 -19.66 -11.01
CA PRO A 313 8.10 -20.54 -11.18
C PRO A 313 9.44 -19.79 -11.17
N GLU A 314 9.44 -18.50 -11.54
CA GLU A 314 10.62 -17.65 -11.54
C GLU A 314 11.12 -17.24 -10.14
N ASN A 315 10.31 -17.45 -9.10
CA ASN A 315 10.68 -17.12 -7.73
C ASN A 315 11.62 -18.17 -7.13
N ALA A 316 12.32 -17.79 -6.06
CA ALA A 316 13.15 -18.68 -5.27
C ALA A 316 12.35 -19.89 -4.75
N ALA A 317 13.05 -21.01 -4.51
CA ALA A 317 12.46 -22.17 -3.87
C ALA A 317 11.81 -21.78 -2.53
N GLY A 318 10.62 -22.32 -2.24
CA GLY A 318 9.83 -21.92 -1.07
C GLY A 318 9.10 -20.58 -1.21
N ARG A 319 8.94 -20.04 -2.43
CA ARG A 319 8.05 -18.89 -2.74
C ARG A 319 7.38 -19.00 -4.12
N ARG A 320 7.36 -20.20 -4.70
CA ARG A 320 6.85 -20.44 -6.05
C ARG A 320 5.34 -20.65 -6.05
N VAL A 321 4.82 -21.39 -5.09
CA VAL A 321 3.37 -21.59 -4.95
C VAL A 321 2.82 -20.59 -3.94
N TRP A 322 1.53 -20.28 -4.06
CA TRP A 322 0.90 -19.33 -3.15
C TRP A 322 0.91 -19.79 -1.67
N GLU A 323 0.86 -21.10 -1.44
CA GLU A 323 0.90 -21.73 -0.09
C GLU A 323 2.22 -21.49 0.64
N ASP A 324 3.29 -21.18 -0.09
CA ASP A 324 4.58 -20.82 0.46
C ASP A 324 4.71 -19.31 0.77
N ARG A 325 3.66 -18.53 0.50
CA ARG A 325 3.65 -17.06 0.70
C ARG A 325 2.52 -16.59 1.58
N VAL A 326 1.69 -17.51 2.03
CA VAL A 326 0.71 -17.30 3.09
C VAL A 326 1.24 -18.04 4.31
N PHE A 327 1.21 -17.37 5.45
CA PHE A 327 1.86 -17.81 6.66
C PHE A 327 0.90 -17.78 7.84
N TYR A 328 1.24 -18.57 8.86
CA TYR A 328 0.60 -18.52 10.16
C TYR A 328 1.66 -18.43 11.24
N ARG A 329 1.41 -17.57 12.23
CA ARG A 329 2.27 -17.39 13.39
C ARG A 329 1.78 -18.23 14.56
N ASP A 330 2.62 -19.17 15.00
CA ASP A 330 2.27 -20.06 16.11
C ASP A 330 2.04 -19.29 17.43
N PRO A 331 0.94 -19.56 18.16
CA PRO A 331 0.63 -18.84 19.40
C PRO A 331 1.62 -19.00 20.54
N GLN A 332 2.33 -20.12 20.62
CA GLN A 332 3.18 -20.44 21.76
C GLN A 332 4.64 -20.02 21.52
N SER A 333 5.15 -20.34 20.34
CA SER A 333 6.55 -20.06 19.96
C SER A 333 6.74 -18.73 19.25
N GLY A 334 5.67 -18.15 18.67
CA GLY A 334 5.78 -16.99 17.78
C GLY A 334 6.42 -17.31 16.43
N ALA A 335 6.75 -18.57 16.15
CA ALA A 335 7.38 -18.97 14.91
C ALA A 335 6.40 -18.84 13.73
N THR A 336 6.90 -18.31 12.61
CA THR A 336 6.17 -18.20 11.35
C THR A 336 6.37 -19.45 10.52
N SER A 337 5.27 -20.08 10.07
CA SER A 337 5.31 -21.22 9.14
C SER A 337 4.44 -20.97 7.91
N PRO A 338 4.89 -21.32 6.69
CA PRO A 338 4.05 -21.24 5.50
C PRO A 338 2.90 -22.24 5.61
N ILE A 339 1.74 -21.92 5.04
CA ILE A 339 0.58 -22.80 5.08
C ILE A 339 0.81 -24.12 4.36
N SER A 340 1.76 -24.19 3.40
CA SER A 340 2.18 -25.45 2.75
C SER A 340 2.74 -26.48 3.73
N GLN A 341 3.34 -26.04 4.85
CA GLN A 341 3.82 -26.94 5.92
C GLN A 341 2.70 -27.33 6.88
N ILE A 342 1.63 -26.54 6.94
CA ILE A 342 0.49 -26.74 7.84
C ILE A 342 -0.57 -27.63 7.16
N TRP A 343 -0.80 -27.43 5.86
CA TRP A 343 -1.80 -28.14 5.06
C TRP A 343 -1.16 -29.27 4.25
N THR A 344 -1.03 -30.43 4.86
CA THR A 344 -0.42 -31.61 4.23
C THR A 344 -1.35 -32.36 3.27
N ASP A 345 -2.66 -32.05 3.28
CA ASP A 345 -3.71 -32.68 2.46
C ASP A 345 -4.31 -31.72 1.41
N GLY A 346 -3.63 -30.59 1.14
CA GLY A 346 -4.09 -29.56 0.19
C GLY A 346 -5.10 -28.57 0.78
N GLY A 347 -5.39 -28.67 2.08
CA GLY A 347 -6.12 -27.66 2.83
C GLY A 347 -7.64 -27.65 2.63
N PRO A 348 -8.33 -26.68 3.26
CA PRO A 348 -9.79 -26.59 3.27
C PRO A 348 -10.41 -26.59 1.87
N MET A 349 -11.45 -27.41 1.67
CA MET A 349 -12.16 -27.51 0.39
C MET A 349 -12.67 -26.15 -0.11
N VAL A 350 -13.17 -25.30 0.78
CA VAL A 350 -13.64 -23.95 0.40
C VAL A 350 -12.53 -23.10 -0.21
N VAL A 351 -11.32 -23.16 0.34
CA VAL A 351 -10.15 -22.43 -0.17
C VAL A 351 -9.78 -23.00 -1.53
N ARG A 352 -9.71 -24.32 -1.69
CA ARG A 352 -9.43 -24.97 -2.98
C ARG A 352 -10.40 -24.55 -4.09
N HIS A 353 -11.70 -24.45 -3.78
CA HIS A 353 -12.70 -23.96 -4.74
C HIS A 353 -12.49 -22.49 -5.09
N PHE A 354 -12.21 -21.66 -4.08
CA PHE A 354 -11.89 -20.25 -4.29
C PHE A 354 -10.66 -20.09 -5.21
N ILE A 355 -9.57 -20.80 -4.96
CA ILE A 355 -8.36 -20.76 -5.81
C ILE A 355 -8.68 -21.20 -7.24
N LYS A 356 -9.46 -22.28 -7.43
CA LYS A 356 -9.91 -22.70 -8.77
C LYS A 356 -10.73 -21.63 -9.48
N ALA A 357 -11.68 -21.01 -8.78
CA ALA A 357 -12.49 -19.91 -9.33
C ALA A 357 -11.62 -18.71 -9.70
N MET A 358 -10.63 -18.36 -8.87
CA MET A 358 -9.67 -17.31 -9.16
C MET A 358 -8.88 -17.64 -10.43
N ARG A 359 -8.35 -18.87 -10.58
CA ARG A 359 -7.63 -19.27 -11.80
C ARG A 359 -8.47 -19.16 -13.09
N LEU A 360 -9.79 -19.28 -13.03
CA LEU A 360 -10.66 -19.04 -14.19
C LEU A 360 -10.64 -17.57 -14.65
N LEU A 361 -10.41 -16.62 -13.75
CA LEU A 361 -10.33 -15.19 -14.07
C LEU A 361 -9.09 -14.84 -14.90
N GLU A 362 -8.09 -15.72 -14.95
CA GLU A 362 -6.92 -15.55 -15.83
C GLU A 362 -7.29 -15.68 -17.31
N TRP A 363 -8.45 -16.26 -17.62
CA TRP A 363 -8.92 -16.41 -18.99
C TRP A 363 -9.31 -15.04 -19.58
N ARG A 364 -8.70 -14.70 -20.73
CA ARG A 364 -8.90 -13.41 -21.41
C ARG A 364 -10.38 -13.06 -21.63
N GLY A 365 -11.19 -14.04 -22.06
CA GLY A 365 -12.62 -13.83 -22.29
C GLY A 365 -13.40 -13.47 -21.01
N VAL A 366 -13.09 -14.14 -19.90
CA VAL A 366 -13.70 -13.85 -18.59
C VAL A 366 -13.30 -12.46 -18.11
N ARG A 367 -12.01 -12.11 -18.23
CA ARG A 367 -11.51 -10.78 -17.85
C ARG A 367 -12.16 -9.66 -18.66
N SER A 368 -12.30 -9.83 -19.98
CA SER A 368 -13.00 -8.86 -20.83
C SER A 368 -14.48 -8.71 -20.46
N ALA A 369 -15.17 -9.82 -20.18
CA ALA A 369 -16.55 -9.77 -19.71
C ALA A 369 -16.70 -9.06 -18.37
N LEU A 370 -15.81 -9.32 -17.41
CA LEU A 370 -15.80 -8.64 -16.11
C LEU A 370 -15.51 -7.15 -16.22
N LYS A 371 -14.59 -6.75 -17.11
CA LYS A 371 -14.33 -5.34 -17.37
C LYS A 371 -15.58 -4.62 -17.87
N LEU A 372 -16.38 -5.26 -18.72
CA LEU A 372 -17.65 -4.70 -19.19
C LEU A 372 -18.72 -4.68 -18.07
N ALA A 373 -18.86 -5.79 -17.33
CA ALA A 373 -19.89 -5.94 -16.30
C ALA A 373 -19.65 -5.07 -15.06
N LEU A 374 -18.39 -4.82 -14.71
CA LEU A 374 -17.99 -3.97 -13.59
C LEU A 374 -17.71 -2.52 -14.02
N ASN A 375 -18.03 -2.14 -15.27
CA ASN A 375 -17.74 -0.81 -15.78
C ASN A 375 -18.61 0.24 -15.10
N ASP A 376 -18.06 0.87 -14.07
CA ASP A 376 -18.67 1.98 -13.33
C ASP A 376 -18.06 3.35 -13.73
N ARG A 377 -17.23 3.39 -14.78
CA ARG A 377 -16.49 4.59 -15.21
C ARG A 377 -17.37 5.81 -15.40
N SER A 378 -18.48 5.66 -16.12
CA SER A 378 -19.41 6.77 -16.37
C SER A 378 -20.07 7.30 -15.11
N THR A 379 -20.15 6.52 -14.03
CA THR A 379 -20.69 6.94 -12.72
C THR A 379 -19.61 7.54 -11.83
N VAL A 380 -18.37 7.04 -11.92
CA VAL A 380 -17.24 7.50 -11.10
C VAL A 380 -16.71 8.86 -11.59
N TRP A 381 -16.65 9.07 -12.90
CA TRP A 381 -16.00 10.22 -13.54
C TRP A 381 -16.98 11.23 -14.17
N ARG A 382 -18.30 11.06 -13.93
CA ARG A 382 -19.35 11.93 -14.51
C ARG A 382 -19.27 13.39 -14.05
N ASP A 383 -18.68 13.65 -12.89
CA ASP A 383 -18.58 14.99 -12.29
C ASP A 383 -17.45 15.84 -12.88
N GLU A 384 -16.55 15.29 -13.70
CA GLU A 384 -15.41 16.05 -14.27
C GLU A 384 -15.81 16.92 -15.47
N GLN A 385 -16.87 16.57 -16.19
CA GLN A 385 -17.35 17.39 -17.32
C GLN A 385 -18.09 18.67 -16.88
N ALA A 386 -18.30 18.87 -15.58
CA ALA A 386 -18.96 20.05 -15.03
C ALA A 386 -18.03 20.99 -14.24
N ALA A 387 -16.75 20.63 -14.06
CA ALA A 387 -15.84 21.32 -13.13
C ALA A 387 -14.41 21.53 -13.67
N VAL A 388 -14.26 21.73 -14.98
CA VAL A 388 -13.06 22.34 -15.59
C VAL A 388 -13.39 23.75 -16.08
#